data_AF-W1YK07-F1
#
_entry.id   AF-W1YK07-F1
#
_cell.length_a   1.000
_cell.length_b   1.000
_cell.length_c   1.000
_cell.angle_alpha   90.00
_cell.angle_beta   90.00
_cell.angle_gamma   90.00
#
_symmetry.space_group_name_H-M   'P 1'
#
loop_
_entity.id
_entity.type
_entity.pdbx_description
1 polymer ?
#
loop_
_entity_poly.entity_id
_entity_poly.type
_entity_poly.pdbx_seq_one_letter_code
_entity_poly.pdbx_strand_id
1 'polypeptide(L)'
;MDSRKIGKLIASKRKEKSMTQKELGLKINVSDKTISKWESGLGLPDISSIESLANVLDLNVNEVLTGDVNINDNDMANMKRTKFYFCGKCGNIIASTNNVILNCCGQKLTELKTEELKNDVNGEKPVDNDGNLTRNDIKVEYIEDDIFISVDHPMTKSHFITFIAYVI
;
A
#
# COMPACT_ATOMS: atom_id res chain seq x y z
N MET A 1 11.33 -19.25 8.93
CA MET A 1 10.96 -18.38 10.08
C MET A 1 12.13 -18.37 11.04
N ASP A 2 12.63 -17.20 11.40
CA ASP A 2 13.75 -17.05 12.35
C ASP A 2 13.19 -16.78 13.75
N SER A 3 13.31 -17.76 14.65
CA SER A 3 12.76 -17.67 16.00
C SER A 3 13.39 -16.58 16.85
N ARG A 4 14.67 -16.26 16.64
CA ARG A 4 15.36 -15.19 17.38
C ARG A 4 14.87 -13.83 16.93
N LYS A 5 14.66 -13.66 15.64
CA LYS A 5 14.15 -12.42 15.06
C LYS A 5 12.73 -12.13 15.54
N ILE A 6 11.85 -13.12 15.46
CA ILE A 6 10.47 -13.05 15.96
C ILE A 6 10.46 -12.76 17.47
N GLY A 7 11.26 -13.49 18.25
CA GLY A 7 11.38 -13.28 19.69
C GLY A 7 11.80 -11.86 20.06
N LYS A 8 12.80 -11.31 19.37
CA LYS A 8 13.23 -9.91 19.54
C LYS A 8 12.12 -8.92 19.21
N LEU A 9 11.36 -9.15 18.13
CA LEU A 9 10.24 -8.28 17.75
C LEU A 9 9.15 -8.28 18.82
N ILE A 10 8.73 -9.47 19.30
CA ILE A 10 7.74 -9.62 20.37
C ILE A 10 8.20 -8.86 21.63
N ALA A 11 9.45 -9.05 22.04
CA ALA A 11 10.01 -8.36 23.19
C ALA A 11 10.06 -6.83 23.02
N SER A 12 10.41 -6.34 21.83
CA SER A 12 10.43 -4.91 21.51
C SER A 12 9.03 -4.31 21.62
N LYS A 13 8.05 -4.88 20.90
CA LYS A 13 6.67 -4.38 20.88
C LYS A 13 5.99 -4.45 22.24
N ARG A 14 6.25 -5.51 23.01
CA ARG A 14 5.78 -5.60 24.40
C ARG A 14 6.30 -4.45 25.25
N LYS A 15 7.60 -4.14 25.13
CA LYS A 15 8.25 -3.05 25.88
C LYS A 15 7.79 -1.67 25.41
N GLU A 16 7.58 -1.45 24.12
CA GLU A 16 6.98 -0.22 23.57
C GLU A 16 5.61 0.07 24.19
N LYS A 17 4.81 -0.97 24.42
CA LYS A 17 3.52 -0.90 25.11
C LYS A 17 3.62 -0.97 26.64
N SER A 18 4.82 -0.95 27.22
CA SER A 18 5.07 -0.96 28.67
C SER A 18 4.42 -2.14 29.42
N MET A 19 4.31 -3.31 28.79
CA MET A 19 3.76 -4.52 29.40
C MET A 19 4.86 -5.43 29.94
N THR A 20 4.59 -6.16 31.02
CA THR A 20 5.38 -7.30 31.50
C THR A 20 5.05 -8.57 30.70
N GLN A 21 5.93 -9.60 30.77
CA GLN A 21 5.65 -10.89 30.13
C GLN A 21 4.37 -11.56 30.67
N LYS A 22 4.09 -11.37 31.97
CA LYS A 22 2.87 -11.87 32.61
C LYS A 22 1.62 -11.19 32.06
N GLU A 23 1.65 -9.87 31.89
CA GLU A 23 0.52 -9.12 31.33
C GLU A 23 0.24 -9.48 29.87
N LEU A 24 1.29 -9.63 29.06
CA LEU A 24 1.13 -10.11 27.69
C LEU A 24 0.55 -11.53 27.66
N GLY A 25 1.08 -12.43 28.49
CA GLY A 25 0.59 -13.80 28.62
C GLY A 25 -0.90 -13.84 29.00
N LEU A 26 -1.33 -13.05 29.98
CA LEU A 26 -2.73 -12.94 30.38
C LEU A 26 -3.63 -12.45 29.24
N LYS A 27 -3.18 -11.48 28.44
CA LYS A 27 -3.96 -10.93 27.32
C LYS A 27 -4.22 -11.94 26.20
N ILE A 28 -3.30 -12.88 25.98
CA ILE A 28 -3.41 -13.89 24.91
C ILE A 28 -3.62 -15.32 25.44
N ASN A 29 -3.95 -15.45 26.73
CA ASN A 29 -4.21 -16.71 27.41
C ASN A 29 -3.06 -17.75 27.34
N VAL A 30 -1.82 -17.29 27.53
CA VAL A 30 -0.64 -18.16 27.64
C VAL A 30 0.17 -17.84 28.90
N SER A 31 1.02 -18.79 29.33
CA SER A 31 1.89 -18.55 30.47
C SER A 31 2.98 -17.53 30.17
N ASP A 32 3.41 -16.77 31.18
CA ASP A 32 4.60 -15.90 31.15
C ASP A 32 5.86 -16.67 30.72
N LYS A 33 6.00 -17.93 31.14
CA LYS A 33 7.08 -18.83 30.69
C LYS A 33 7.05 -19.08 29.18
N THR A 34 5.86 -19.18 28.59
CA THR A 34 5.69 -19.34 27.14
C THR A 34 6.18 -18.08 26.42
N ILE A 35 5.77 -16.89 26.89
CA ILE A 35 6.26 -15.61 26.37
C ILE A 35 7.79 -15.54 26.46
N SER A 36 8.36 -15.88 27.61
CA SER A 36 9.81 -15.86 27.80
C SER A 36 10.55 -16.80 26.83
N LYS A 37 9.99 -17.97 26.51
CA LYS A 37 10.56 -18.89 25.52
C LYS A 37 10.57 -18.29 24.12
N TRP A 38 9.46 -17.66 23.72
CA TRP A 38 9.36 -16.99 22.43
C TRP A 38 10.34 -15.82 22.33
N GLU A 39 10.36 -14.93 23.32
CA GLU A 39 11.28 -13.77 23.35
C GLU A 39 12.75 -14.17 23.33
N SER A 40 13.10 -15.34 23.90
CA SER A 40 14.47 -15.87 23.89
C SER A 40 14.82 -16.64 22.61
N GLY A 41 13.88 -16.78 21.66
CA GLY A 41 14.05 -17.55 20.43
C GLY A 41 14.12 -19.07 20.63
N LEU A 42 13.75 -19.57 21.81
CA LEU A 42 13.75 -20.99 22.19
C LEU A 42 12.43 -21.69 21.81
N GLY A 43 11.53 -20.99 21.14
CA GLY A 43 10.27 -21.51 20.62
C GLY A 43 9.63 -20.50 19.69
N LEU A 44 8.56 -20.91 19.01
CA LEU A 44 7.75 -20.06 18.14
C LEU A 44 6.32 -19.99 18.67
N PRO A 45 5.62 -18.87 18.46
CA PRO A 45 4.19 -18.80 18.68
C PRO A 45 3.44 -19.82 17.82
N ASP A 46 2.40 -20.44 18.39
CA ASP A 46 1.49 -21.30 17.64
C ASP A 46 0.50 -20.49 16.79
N ILE A 47 -0.16 -21.15 15.84
CA ILE A 47 -1.12 -20.52 14.92
C ILE A 47 -2.23 -19.81 15.69
N SER A 48 -2.73 -20.40 16.79
CA SER A 48 -3.76 -19.80 17.65
C SER A 48 -3.30 -18.52 18.36
N SER A 49 -2.01 -18.42 18.70
CA SER A 49 -1.43 -17.30 19.42
C SER A 49 -1.01 -16.17 18.49
N ILE A 50 -0.72 -16.46 17.22
CA ILE A 50 -0.23 -15.47 16.24
C ILE A 50 -1.24 -14.33 16.03
N GLU A 51 -2.52 -14.65 15.84
CA GLU A 51 -3.56 -13.63 15.66
C GLU A 51 -3.74 -12.79 16.93
N SER A 52 -3.75 -13.44 18.10
CA SER A 52 -3.85 -12.75 19.38
C SER A 52 -2.64 -11.85 19.67
N LEU A 53 -1.42 -12.30 19.33
CA LEU A 53 -0.19 -11.52 19.43
C LEU A 53 -0.24 -10.32 18.50
N ALA A 54 -0.63 -10.53 17.23
CA ALA A 54 -0.76 -9.48 16.23
C ALA A 54 -1.66 -8.36 16.74
N ASN A 55 -2.85 -8.72 17.25
CA ASN A 55 -3.82 -7.78 17.79
C ASN A 55 -3.32 -7.03 19.05
N VAL A 56 -2.66 -7.73 19.98
CA VAL A 56 -2.19 -7.09 21.24
C VAL A 56 -0.96 -6.21 21.02
N LEU A 57 -0.11 -6.55 20.05
CA LEU A 57 1.16 -5.87 19.77
C LEU A 57 1.08 -4.83 18.63
N ASP A 58 -0.11 -4.56 18.09
CA ASP A 58 -0.37 -3.72 16.92
C ASP A 58 0.52 -4.10 15.72
N LEU A 59 0.60 -5.41 15.47
CA LEU A 59 1.32 -5.98 14.34
C LEU A 59 0.33 -6.63 13.39
N ASN A 60 0.70 -6.78 12.13
CA ASN A 60 0.02 -7.70 11.24
C ASN A 60 0.55 -9.13 11.42
N VAL A 61 -0.26 -10.12 11.02
CA VAL A 61 0.10 -11.55 11.13
C VAL A 61 1.43 -11.86 10.43
N ASN A 62 1.70 -11.26 9.27
CA ASN A 62 2.96 -11.48 8.55
C ASN A 62 4.16 -10.97 9.35
N GLU A 63 4.06 -9.81 9.98
CA GLU A 63 5.14 -9.23 10.82
C GLU A 63 5.46 -10.14 12.00
N VAL A 64 4.45 -10.75 12.63
CA VAL A 64 4.64 -11.75 13.69
C VAL A 64 5.34 -13.00 13.16
N LEU A 65 5.01 -13.45 11.95
CA LEU A 65 5.57 -14.66 11.32
C LEU A 65 6.99 -14.47 10.79
N THR A 66 7.34 -13.29 10.30
CA THR A 66 8.66 -12.99 9.72
C THR A 66 9.62 -12.38 10.73
N GLY A 67 9.09 -11.70 11.75
CA GLY A 67 9.88 -10.83 12.62
C GLY A 67 10.33 -9.54 11.92
N ASP A 68 9.78 -9.22 10.75
CA ASP A 68 10.06 -8.01 9.98
C ASP A 68 8.87 -7.06 10.05
N VAL A 69 9.10 -5.84 10.51
CA VAL A 69 8.12 -4.74 10.45
C VAL A 69 8.44 -3.89 9.23
N ASN A 70 7.43 -3.59 8.42
CA ASN A 70 7.58 -2.60 7.36
C ASN A 70 7.59 -1.21 8.02
N ILE A 71 8.77 -0.72 8.35
CA ILE A 71 8.94 0.64 8.83
C ILE A 71 8.87 1.56 7.62
N ASN A 72 7.95 2.51 7.70
CA ASN A 72 7.87 3.58 6.74
C ASN A 72 8.97 4.59 7.07
N ASP A 73 9.95 4.71 6.18
CA ASP A 73 11.15 5.56 6.34
C ASP A 73 10.92 7.02 5.89
N ASN A 74 9.71 7.36 5.45
CA ASN A 74 9.41 8.70 4.97
C ASN A 74 8.69 9.52 6.03
N ASP A 75 9.41 10.49 6.60
CA ASP A 75 8.93 11.34 7.69
C ASP A 75 7.88 12.38 7.25
N MET A 76 7.68 12.60 5.94
CA MET A 76 6.76 13.65 5.45
C MET A 76 6.04 13.26 4.16
N ALA A 77 4.76 13.63 4.06
CA ALA A 77 3.96 13.47 2.85
C ALA A 77 4.50 14.39 1.72
N ASN A 78 4.70 13.83 0.53
CA ASN A 78 5.15 14.56 -0.66
C ASN A 78 4.20 14.28 -1.82
N MET A 79 3.53 15.33 -2.32
CA MET A 79 2.52 15.20 -3.39
C MET A 79 3.15 14.75 -4.71
N LYS A 80 4.43 15.06 -4.98
CA LYS A 80 5.18 14.56 -6.15
C LYS A 80 5.41 13.05 -6.12
N ARG A 81 5.21 12.41 -4.96
CA ARG A 81 5.32 10.96 -4.77
C ARG A 81 3.95 10.30 -4.62
N THR A 82 2.88 10.99 -4.99
CA THR A 82 1.52 10.44 -4.95
C THR A 82 1.41 9.28 -5.92
N LYS A 83 1.00 8.14 -5.38
CA LYS A 83 0.70 6.90 -6.08
C LYS A 83 -0.80 6.73 -6.14
N PHE A 84 -1.31 6.36 -7.30
CA PHE A 84 -2.73 6.10 -7.51
C PHE A 84 -2.99 4.60 -7.61
N TYR A 85 -4.14 4.17 -7.12
CA TYR A 85 -4.58 2.78 -7.13
C TYR A 85 -6.04 2.75 -7.58
N PHE A 86 -6.40 1.80 -8.43
CA PHE A 86 -7.75 1.65 -8.94
C PHE A 86 -8.27 0.23 -8.72
N CYS A 87 -9.50 0.12 -8.21
CA CYS A 87 -10.20 -1.15 -8.08
C CYS A 87 -11.13 -1.36 -9.28
N GLY A 88 -10.77 -2.27 -10.19
CA GLY A 88 -11.59 -2.60 -11.36
C GLY A 88 -12.96 -3.22 -11.05
N LYS A 89 -13.22 -3.65 -9.81
CA LYS A 89 -14.50 -4.26 -9.42
C LYS A 89 -15.54 -3.23 -8.97
N CYS A 90 -15.16 -2.27 -8.13
CA CYS A 90 -16.09 -1.28 -7.57
C CYS A 90 -15.84 0.15 -8.07
N GLY A 91 -14.81 0.37 -8.89
CA GLY A 91 -14.43 1.69 -9.39
C GLY A 91 -13.73 2.58 -8.37
N ASN A 92 -13.40 2.07 -7.17
CA ASN A 92 -12.76 2.87 -6.13
C ASN A 92 -11.35 3.32 -6.56
N ILE A 93 -11.01 4.57 -6.25
CA ILE A 93 -9.71 5.17 -6.51
C ILE A 93 -9.11 5.60 -5.19
N ILE A 94 -7.88 5.19 -4.93
CA ILE A 94 -7.15 5.53 -3.70
C ILE A 94 -5.85 6.19 -4.11
N ALA A 95 -5.48 7.26 -3.41
CA ALA A 95 -4.19 7.92 -3.54
C ALA A 95 -3.40 7.80 -2.24
N SER A 96 -2.09 7.60 -2.35
CA SER A 96 -1.18 7.58 -1.21
C SER A 96 0.12 8.27 -1.58
N THR A 97 0.64 9.12 -0.71
CA THR A 97 1.96 9.77 -0.88
C THR A 97 3.12 8.85 -0.50
N ASN A 98 2.83 7.59 -0.18
CA ASN A 98 3.81 6.63 0.32
C ASN A 98 3.54 5.21 -0.16
N ASN A 99 4.53 4.34 0.01
CA ASN A 99 4.42 2.92 -0.30
C ASN A 99 3.50 2.25 0.71
N VAL A 100 2.29 1.92 0.26
CA VAL A 100 1.28 1.23 1.07
C VAL A 100 0.80 -0.03 0.35
N ILE A 101 0.49 -1.06 1.13
CA ILE A 101 -0.21 -2.24 0.63
C ILE A 101 -1.70 -2.00 0.85
N LEU A 102 -2.45 -1.83 -0.24
CA LEU A 102 -3.88 -1.59 -0.20
C LEU A 102 -4.63 -2.83 -0.67
N ASN A 103 -5.74 -3.13 -0.02
CA ASN A 103 -6.68 -4.15 -0.44
C ASN A 103 -8.05 -3.50 -0.69
N CYS A 104 -8.70 -3.84 -1.81
CA CYS A 104 -10.07 -3.46 -2.07
C CYS A 104 -10.80 -4.64 -2.72
N CYS A 105 -12.06 -4.88 -2.34
CA CYS A 105 -12.85 -6.01 -2.84
C CYS A 105 -12.19 -7.39 -2.69
N GLY A 106 -11.33 -7.57 -1.67
CA GLY A 106 -10.60 -8.82 -1.44
C GLY A 106 -9.37 -9.01 -2.33
N GLN A 107 -8.97 -8.00 -3.11
CA GLN A 107 -7.80 -8.05 -3.97
C GLN A 107 -6.76 -7.01 -3.55
N LYS A 108 -5.49 -7.41 -3.60
CA LYS A 108 -4.36 -6.50 -3.44
C LYS A 108 -4.32 -5.55 -4.63
N LEU A 109 -4.36 -4.26 -4.36
CA LEU A 109 -4.24 -3.24 -5.40
C LEU A 109 -2.78 -3.04 -5.80
N THR A 110 -2.57 -2.81 -7.08
CA THR A 110 -1.27 -2.42 -7.65
C THR A 110 -1.28 -0.94 -7.96
N GLU A 111 -0.14 -0.29 -7.75
CA GLU A 111 0.09 1.09 -8.18
C GLU A 111 -0.18 1.22 -9.69
N LEU A 112 -0.96 2.23 -10.07
CA LEU A 112 -1.12 2.65 -11.44
C LEU A 112 0.18 3.33 -11.86
N LYS A 113 0.91 2.68 -12.77
CA LYS A 113 2.11 3.26 -13.35
C LYS A 113 1.70 4.32 -14.36
N THR A 114 2.19 5.53 -14.16
CA THR A 114 2.09 6.59 -15.17
C THR A 114 3.09 6.27 -16.27
N GLU A 115 2.62 6.16 -17.51
CA GLU A 115 3.49 6.25 -18.67
C GLU A 115 3.61 7.73 -19.05
N GLU A 116 4.83 8.25 -19.18
CA GLU A 116 5.06 9.60 -19.66
C GLU A 116 4.38 9.78 -21.02
N LEU A 117 3.72 10.93 -21.22
CA LEU A 117 3.26 11.35 -22.54
C LEU A 117 4.52 11.70 -23.33
N LYS A 118 5.02 10.76 -24.14
CA LYS A 118 6.00 11.09 -25.17
C LYS A 118 5.23 11.88 -26.21
N ASN A 119 5.39 13.20 -26.21
CA ASN A 119 5.04 13.98 -27.39
C ASN A 119 5.96 13.48 -28.49
N ASP A 120 5.42 12.73 -29.46
CA ASP A 120 6.18 12.42 -30.66
C ASP A 120 6.58 13.75 -31.29
N VAL A 121 7.89 13.91 -31.49
CA VAL A 121 8.55 15.12 -32.01
C VAL A 121 7.97 15.56 -33.37
N ASN A 122 7.15 14.71 -34.01
CA ASN A 122 6.56 14.89 -35.33
C ASN A 122 5.01 14.89 -35.38
N GLY A 123 4.29 14.80 -34.24
CA GLY A 123 2.83 14.99 -34.21
C GLY A 123 1.98 13.88 -34.88
N GLU A 124 2.52 12.68 -35.06
CA GLU A 124 1.73 11.53 -35.50
C GLU A 124 1.02 10.88 -34.31
N LYS A 125 -0.29 10.62 -34.47
CA LYS A 125 -1.12 10.01 -33.42
C LYS A 125 -0.71 8.56 -33.23
N PRO A 126 -0.44 8.09 -32.00
CA PRO A 126 -0.24 6.67 -31.76
C PRO A 126 -1.55 5.95 -32.11
N VAL A 127 -1.49 4.93 -32.97
CA VAL A 127 -2.59 3.99 -33.25
C VAL A 127 -2.07 2.57 -33.02
N ASP A 128 -2.89 1.69 -32.45
CA ASP A 128 -2.53 0.27 -32.34
C ASP A 128 -2.52 -0.41 -33.72
N ASN A 129 -2.07 -1.67 -33.77
CA ASN A 129 -2.01 -2.46 -35.00
C ASN A 129 -3.38 -2.69 -35.67
N ASP A 130 -4.48 -2.38 -34.97
CA ASP A 130 -5.85 -2.52 -35.43
C ASP A 130 -6.50 -1.16 -35.80
N GLY A 131 -5.73 -0.07 -35.77
CA GLY A 131 -6.19 1.28 -36.14
C GLY A 131 -7.01 1.98 -35.07
N ASN A 132 -7.06 1.47 -33.84
CA ASN A 132 -7.64 2.19 -32.72
C ASN A 132 -6.65 3.25 -32.22
N LEU A 133 -7.17 4.43 -31.88
CA LEU A 133 -6.42 5.51 -31.24
C LEU A 133 -5.73 4.96 -29.98
N THR A 134 -4.41 4.89 -29.99
CA THR A 134 -3.65 4.64 -28.76
C THR A 134 -3.45 5.96 -28.05
N ARG A 135 -4.24 6.11 -26.98
CA ARG A 135 -4.11 7.09 -25.89
C ARG A 135 -4.66 8.49 -26.22
N ASN A 136 -5.60 8.92 -25.37
CA ASN A 136 -6.19 10.26 -25.42
C ASN A 136 -5.08 11.30 -25.28
N ASP A 137 -4.83 12.07 -26.34
CA ASP A 137 -3.91 13.20 -26.30
C ASP A 137 -4.45 14.24 -25.31
N ILE A 138 -3.98 14.19 -24.06
CA ILE A 138 -4.25 15.22 -23.07
C ILE A 138 -3.44 16.45 -23.48
N LYS A 139 -4.12 17.49 -23.94
CA LYS A 139 -3.54 18.80 -24.24
C LYS A 139 -3.58 19.66 -22.98
N VAL A 140 -2.46 20.28 -22.64
CA VAL A 140 -2.34 21.20 -21.51
C VAL A 140 -1.87 22.55 -22.04
N GLU A 141 -2.67 23.59 -21.83
CA GLU A 141 -2.38 24.96 -22.26
C GLU A 141 -2.32 25.88 -21.03
N TYR A 142 -1.30 26.72 -20.97
CA TYR A 142 -1.14 27.75 -19.94
C TYR A 142 -1.48 29.09 -20.57
N ILE A 143 -2.56 29.71 -20.11
CA ILE A 143 -3.02 31.01 -20.60
C ILE A 143 -3.09 31.93 -19.38
N GLU A 144 -2.19 32.91 -19.31
CA GLU A 144 -2.01 33.77 -18.14
C GLU A 144 -1.76 32.93 -16.86
N ASP A 145 -2.65 33.03 -15.86
CA ASP A 145 -2.57 32.29 -14.60
C ASP A 145 -3.44 31.01 -14.61
N ASP A 146 -4.09 30.69 -15.73
CA ASP A 146 -5.00 29.55 -15.88
C ASP A 146 -4.37 28.36 -16.60
N ILE A 147 -4.75 27.15 -16.17
CA ILE A 147 -4.35 25.88 -16.79
C ILE A 147 -5.57 25.25 -17.45
N PHE A 148 -5.56 25.15 -18.77
CA PHE A 148 -6.59 24.50 -19.56
C PHE A 148 -6.15 23.08 -19.93
N ILE A 149 -6.93 22.08 -19.52
CA ILE A 149 -6.67 20.67 -19.84
C ILE A 149 -7.79 20.17 -20.76
N SER A 150 -7.44 19.77 -21.97
CA SER A 150 -8.36 19.25 -22.98
C SER A 150 -8.01 17.80 -23.32
N VAL A 151 -9.01 16.93 -23.43
CA VAL A 151 -8.82 15.51 -23.73
C VAL A 151 -9.74 15.13 -24.88
N ASP A 152 -9.17 14.71 -26.01
CA ASP A 152 -9.97 14.19 -27.13
C ASP A 152 -10.42 12.76 -26.79
N HIS A 153 -11.70 12.59 -26.46
CA HIS A 153 -12.26 11.33 -26.00
C HIS A 153 -13.75 11.20 -26.37
N PRO A 154 -14.20 10.03 -26.87
CA PRO A 154 -15.55 9.90 -27.44
C PRO A 154 -16.69 9.88 -26.41
N MET A 155 -16.39 9.65 -25.11
CA MET A 155 -17.36 9.73 -23.99
C MET A 155 -18.67 8.94 -24.23
N THR A 156 -18.56 7.70 -24.70
CA THR A 156 -19.71 6.81 -24.91
C THR A 156 -20.08 6.08 -23.61
N LYS A 157 -21.26 5.42 -23.59
CA LYS A 157 -21.70 4.64 -22.41
C LYS A 157 -20.74 3.51 -22.03
N SER A 158 -20.02 2.95 -22.99
CA SER A 158 -19.05 1.86 -22.79
C SER A 158 -17.60 2.33 -22.73
N HIS A 159 -17.32 3.60 -23.03
CA HIS A 159 -15.97 4.16 -23.07
C HIS A 159 -16.02 5.63 -22.63
N PHE A 160 -15.78 5.86 -21.33
CA PHE A 160 -15.86 7.17 -20.67
C PHE A 160 -14.68 7.37 -19.72
N ILE A 161 -14.33 8.63 -19.49
CA ILE A 161 -13.34 9.02 -18.48
C ILE A 161 -14.05 8.99 -17.12
N THR A 162 -13.57 8.14 -16.21
CA THR A 162 -14.13 8.00 -14.86
C THR A 162 -13.63 9.08 -13.91
N PHE A 163 -12.37 9.52 -14.07
CA PHE A 163 -11.77 10.59 -13.28
C PHE A 163 -10.57 11.21 -13.98
N ILE A 164 -10.24 12.44 -13.60
CA ILE A 164 -8.99 13.13 -13.93
C ILE A 164 -8.43 13.69 -12.62
N ALA A 165 -7.13 13.56 -12.41
CA ALA A 165 -6.44 14.14 -11.27
C ALA A 165 -5.26 14.99 -11.76
N TYR A 166 -5.19 16.23 -11.28
CA TYR A 166 -4.04 17.11 -11.43
C TYR A 166 -3.37 17.27 -10.07
N VAL A 167 -2.08 16.98 -9.98
CA VAL A 167 -1.31 16.99 -8.73
C VAL A 167 -0.16 17.97 -8.89
N ILE A 168 -0.11 19.00 -8.03
CA ILE A 168 0.90 20.06 -8.00
C ILE A 168 1.90 19.78 -6.86
#